data_AF-A0A2V7HKX9-F1
#
_entry.id   AF-A0A2V7HKX9-F1
#
_cell.length_a   1.000
_cell.length_b   1.000
_cell.length_c   1.000
_cell.angle_alpha   90.00
_cell.angle_beta   90.00
_cell.angle_gamma   90.00
#
_symmetry.space_group_name_H-M   'P 1'
#
loop_
_entity.id
_entity.type
_entity.pdbx_description
1 polymer ?
#
loop_
_entity_poly.entity_id
_entity_poly.type
_entity_poly.pdbx_seq_one_letter_code
_entity_poly.pdbx_strand_id
1 'polypeptide(L)'
;KKLLLLMTLTAGLSLALISSAGAATYGGSATGAEVTVPATGTTIRAATGSLSISGGGAEAALLVGDIPGSATAGVVSLSAGVMHSAIVGLDATQAETSMADVSLTVSGNQITADFLMARSAASCGPAVTGSSQLTNLVINGQTITVTGAPNQTVALPNGTAIINEQISSIVGTSAELIVNALHVTTTDSITHQQLADVLLSSADAKIDCSGGSPPNQQFVTGGGWIIAETSGGKGTFGLVAGNRPDNSSMGHLVYIDHAFDVTVQSTSITFNGTCTFSGTGTGTIGGVSGPVNFTVSVTDNGEPGTADTFEIHVTGAVQYNSSFGPVLLSGGNIQAHNLPCQ
;
A
#
# COMPACT_ATOMS: atom_id res chain seq x y z
N LYS A 1 51.81 -67.38 -29.34
CA LYS A 1 51.98 -65.92 -29.58
C LYS A 1 50.70 -65.40 -30.23
N LYS A 2 49.74 -64.91 -29.43
CA LYS A 2 48.53 -64.25 -29.90
C LYS A 2 48.55 -62.83 -29.35
N LEU A 3 48.55 -61.86 -30.25
CA LEU A 3 48.60 -60.42 -29.99
C LEU A 3 47.15 -59.95 -29.83
N LEU A 4 46.79 -59.42 -28.66
CA LEU A 4 45.44 -58.90 -28.39
C LEU A 4 45.42 -57.40 -28.71
N LEU A 5 44.49 -57.01 -29.57
CA LEU A 5 44.25 -55.66 -30.06
C LEU A 5 43.45 -54.88 -29.00
N LEU A 6 43.95 -53.72 -28.56
CA LEU A 6 43.28 -52.83 -27.61
C LEU A 6 42.46 -51.79 -28.40
N MET A 7 41.13 -51.86 -28.33
CA MET A 7 40.24 -50.80 -28.81
C MET A 7 39.79 -49.97 -27.59
N THR A 8 40.19 -48.70 -27.55
CA THR A 8 39.72 -47.72 -26.55
C THR A 8 38.45 -47.05 -27.05
N LEU A 9 37.35 -47.28 -26.32
CA LEU A 9 36.05 -46.63 -26.53
C LEU A 9 35.98 -45.36 -25.66
N THR A 10 36.00 -44.18 -26.28
CA THR A 10 35.81 -42.90 -25.59
C THR A 10 34.31 -42.62 -25.41
N ALA A 11 33.80 -42.76 -24.19
CA ALA A 11 32.48 -42.28 -23.82
C ALA A 11 32.53 -40.76 -23.61
N GLY A 12 31.85 -40.00 -24.48
CA GLY A 12 31.67 -38.56 -24.32
C GLY A 12 30.73 -38.28 -23.16
N LEU A 13 31.26 -37.68 -22.09
CA LEU A 13 30.49 -37.23 -20.93
C LEU A 13 29.91 -35.84 -21.24
N SER A 14 28.67 -35.79 -21.72
CA SER A 14 27.92 -34.53 -21.87
C SER A 14 27.48 -34.06 -20.48
N LEU A 15 28.33 -33.28 -19.79
CA LEU A 15 27.92 -32.51 -18.62
C LEU A 15 27.00 -31.37 -19.09
N ALA A 16 25.68 -31.56 -18.95
CA ALA A 16 24.78 -30.43 -18.89
C ALA A 16 25.15 -29.61 -17.64
N LEU A 17 25.59 -28.37 -17.85
CA LEU A 17 25.71 -27.39 -16.79
C LEU A 17 24.29 -27.12 -16.26
N ILE A 18 23.91 -27.80 -15.19
CA ILE A 18 22.73 -27.42 -14.40
C ILE A 18 23.13 -26.10 -13.74
N SER A 19 22.76 -24.99 -14.37
CA SER A 19 22.72 -23.71 -13.69
C SER A 19 21.68 -23.84 -12.58
N SER A 20 22.08 -23.58 -11.34
CA SER A 20 21.12 -23.38 -10.26
C SER A 20 20.22 -22.22 -10.66
N ALA A 21 18.94 -22.47 -10.92
CA ALA A 21 17.97 -21.40 -11.03
C ALA A 21 18.06 -20.57 -9.74
N GLY A 22 18.28 -19.26 -9.85
CA GLY A 22 18.18 -18.35 -8.71
C GLY A 22 16.76 -18.41 -8.12
N ALA A 23 16.54 -17.81 -6.96
CA ALA A 23 15.18 -17.53 -6.49
C ALA A 23 14.76 -16.14 -6.99
N ALA A 24 13.46 -15.92 -7.24
CA ALA A 24 12.98 -14.60 -7.56
C ALA A 24 13.18 -13.76 -6.32
N THR A 25 13.66 -12.53 -6.51
CA THR A 25 13.91 -11.62 -5.40
C THR A 25 12.94 -10.47 -5.44
N TYR A 26 12.41 -10.13 -4.28
CA TYR A 26 11.41 -9.10 -4.11
C TYR A 26 12.03 -7.92 -3.37
N GLY A 27 11.41 -6.77 -3.48
CA GLY A 27 11.81 -5.59 -2.74
C GLY A 27 10.80 -4.48 -2.88
N GLY A 28 11.20 -3.30 -2.42
CA GLY A 28 10.36 -2.12 -2.39
C GLY A 28 9.71 -1.92 -1.03
N SER A 29 8.84 -0.92 -0.97
CA SER A 29 8.20 -0.47 0.26
C SER A 29 6.85 0.18 0.00
N ALA A 30 6.01 0.20 1.02
CA ALA A 30 4.77 0.95 1.02
C ALA A 30 4.79 1.89 2.23
N THR A 31 4.69 3.20 2.01
CA THR A 31 4.80 4.22 3.05
C THR A 31 3.65 5.22 2.94
N GLY A 32 2.85 5.35 4.00
CA GLY A 32 1.72 6.29 4.03
C GLY A 32 2.18 7.74 3.91
N ALA A 33 3.18 8.16 4.70
CA ALA A 33 3.77 9.49 4.57
C ALA A 33 5.28 9.46 4.82
N GLU A 34 6.03 10.21 4.02
CA GLU A 34 7.43 10.53 4.25
C GLU A 34 7.62 12.04 4.16
N VAL A 35 8.22 12.62 5.19
CA VAL A 35 8.50 14.07 5.27
C VAL A 35 9.97 14.26 5.56
N THR A 36 10.66 15.00 4.69
CA THR A 36 12.05 15.41 4.88
C THR A 36 12.17 16.93 4.93
N VAL A 37 12.87 17.44 5.95
CA VAL A 37 13.23 18.86 6.12
C VAL A 37 14.75 18.97 6.13
N PRO A 38 15.38 19.31 4.99
CA PRO A 38 16.84 19.29 4.86
C PRO A 38 17.58 20.19 5.84
N ALA A 39 17.03 21.38 6.13
CA ALA A 39 17.65 22.36 7.01
C ALA A 39 17.87 21.83 8.45
N THR A 40 17.02 20.91 8.91
CA THR A 40 17.13 20.28 10.23
C THR A 40 17.66 18.85 10.18
N GLY A 41 17.87 18.28 8.97
CA GLY A 41 18.19 16.87 8.77
C GLY A 41 17.08 15.91 9.24
N THR A 42 15.84 16.39 9.35
CA THR A 42 14.71 15.62 9.87
C THR A 42 14.09 14.80 8.73
N THR A 43 13.91 13.50 8.96
CA THR A 43 13.08 12.63 8.12
C THR A 43 12.11 11.84 9.01
N ILE A 44 10.82 11.91 8.70
CA ILE A 44 9.75 11.22 9.41
C ILE A 44 9.04 10.31 8.42
N ARG A 45 8.83 9.04 8.78
CA ARG A 45 8.09 8.05 8.00
C ARG A 45 6.96 7.49 8.85
N ALA A 46 5.74 7.43 8.29
CA ALA A 46 4.56 6.89 8.95
C ALA A 46 3.88 5.82 8.09
N ALA A 47 3.29 4.82 8.75
CA ALA A 47 2.68 3.63 8.14
C ALA A 47 3.60 3.02 7.07
N THR A 48 4.77 2.51 7.46
CA THR A 48 5.76 1.98 6.52
C THR A 48 5.93 0.47 6.67
N GLY A 49 5.98 -0.23 5.54
CA GLY A 49 6.32 -1.65 5.43
C GLY A 49 7.30 -1.85 4.26
N SER A 50 8.29 -2.72 4.43
CA SER A 50 9.28 -3.05 3.39
C SER A 50 9.34 -4.54 3.19
N LEU A 51 9.41 -4.99 1.93
CA LEU A 51 9.59 -6.41 1.64
C LEU A 51 11.04 -6.85 1.88
N SER A 52 11.17 -8.07 2.40
CA SER A 52 12.44 -8.79 2.37
C SER A 52 12.65 -9.42 0.99
N ILE A 53 13.90 -9.82 0.72
CA ILE A 53 14.29 -10.42 -0.55
C ILE A 53 13.56 -11.74 -0.87
N SER A 54 13.04 -12.43 0.16
CA SER A 54 12.33 -13.70 0.01
C SER A 54 10.87 -13.56 -0.39
N GLY A 55 10.33 -12.34 -0.46
CA GLY A 55 8.91 -12.10 -0.68
C GLY A 55 8.07 -12.35 0.57
N GLY A 56 6.77 -12.56 0.38
CA GLY A 56 5.77 -12.56 1.45
C GLY A 56 5.00 -11.24 1.53
N GLY A 57 4.51 -10.88 2.70
CA GLY A 57 3.77 -9.64 2.94
C GLY A 57 4.43 -8.78 4.01
N ALA A 58 4.38 -7.46 3.84
CA ALA A 58 4.66 -6.48 4.88
C ALA A 58 3.57 -5.40 4.88
N GLU A 59 3.19 -4.95 6.07
CA GLU A 59 1.98 -4.15 6.27
C GLU A 59 2.15 -3.17 7.44
N ALA A 60 1.50 -2.02 7.34
CA ALA A 60 1.36 -1.10 8.44
C ALA A 60 0.05 -0.30 8.31
N ALA A 61 -0.52 0.07 9.45
CA ALA A 61 -1.59 1.06 9.48
C ALA A 61 -1.52 1.93 10.72
N LEU A 62 -1.99 3.16 10.55
CA LEU A 62 -2.29 4.09 11.62
C LEU A 62 -3.75 4.51 11.50
N LEU A 63 -4.42 4.55 12.65
CA LEU A 63 -5.77 5.08 12.72
C LEU A 63 -5.77 6.58 12.47
N VAL A 64 -4.94 7.34 13.18
CA VAL A 64 -4.73 8.76 12.91
C VAL A 64 -3.24 8.93 12.69
N GLY A 65 -2.87 9.44 11.52
CA GLY A 65 -1.48 9.76 11.24
C GLY A 65 -1.27 11.26 11.35
N ASP A 66 -0.54 11.67 12.38
CA ASP A 66 -0.22 13.07 12.66
C ASP A 66 1.29 13.29 12.63
N ILE A 67 1.72 14.30 11.88
CA ILE A 67 3.06 14.86 11.95
C ILE A 67 2.87 16.30 12.45
N PRO A 68 3.03 16.55 13.75
CA PRO A 68 2.81 17.88 14.30
C PRO A 68 3.88 18.83 13.77
N GLY A 69 3.50 20.08 13.47
CA GLY A 69 4.43 21.07 12.93
C GLY A 69 5.67 21.28 13.79
N SER A 70 5.58 21.10 15.11
CA SER A 70 6.74 21.16 16.01
C SER A 70 7.82 20.11 15.70
N ALA A 71 7.45 18.94 15.15
CA ALA A 71 8.40 17.89 14.76
C ALA A 71 9.27 18.30 13.56
N THR A 72 8.86 19.32 12.80
CA THR A 72 9.50 19.78 11.57
C THR A 72 9.88 21.27 11.62
N ALA A 73 10.01 21.82 12.83
CA ALA A 73 10.26 23.25 13.08
C ALA A 73 9.24 24.21 12.43
N GLY A 74 8.00 23.74 12.22
CA GLY A 74 6.90 24.48 11.62
C GLY A 74 6.89 24.47 10.10
N VAL A 75 7.81 23.75 9.45
CA VAL A 75 7.89 23.69 7.99
C VAL A 75 6.78 22.81 7.41
N VAL A 76 6.48 21.68 8.06
CA VAL A 76 5.49 20.70 7.60
C VAL A 76 4.59 20.24 8.74
N SER A 77 3.27 20.30 8.56
CA SER A 77 2.33 19.57 9.41
C SER A 77 1.39 18.74 8.56
N LEU A 78 1.11 17.51 8.99
CA LEU A 78 0.24 16.58 8.29
C LEU A 78 -0.72 15.97 9.28
N SER A 79 -2.01 15.97 8.96
CA SER A 79 -3.01 15.17 9.63
C SER A 79 -3.74 14.31 8.59
N ALA A 80 -3.97 13.04 8.90
CA ALA A 80 -4.79 12.14 8.10
C ALA A 80 -5.66 11.28 9.01
N GLY A 81 -6.90 11.06 8.57
CA GLY A 81 -7.92 10.30 9.28
C GLY A 81 -7.73 8.79 9.25
N VAL A 82 -7.00 8.23 8.27
CA VAL A 82 -6.50 6.83 8.22
C VAL A 82 -5.21 6.85 7.39
N MET A 83 -4.22 6.03 7.75
CA MET A 83 -3.10 5.68 6.88
C MET A 83 -2.95 4.16 6.81
N HIS A 84 -2.90 3.63 5.60
CA HIS A 84 -2.67 2.21 5.33
C HIS A 84 -1.54 2.04 4.31
N SER A 85 -0.74 1.02 4.53
CA SER A 85 0.23 0.52 3.56
C SER A 85 0.31 -1.00 3.60
N ALA A 86 0.45 -1.59 2.42
CA ALA A 86 0.66 -3.00 2.23
C ALA A 86 1.57 -3.23 1.04
N ILE A 87 2.43 -4.24 1.15
CA ILE A 87 3.25 -4.68 0.05
C ILE A 87 3.35 -6.21 0.09
N VAL A 88 3.12 -6.84 -1.05
CA VAL A 88 3.06 -8.29 -1.21
C VAL A 88 3.97 -8.70 -2.37
N GLY A 89 4.89 -9.63 -2.12
CA GLY A 89 5.80 -10.19 -3.13
C GLY A 89 5.59 -11.69 -3.27
N LEU A 90 4.90 -12.10 -4.34
CA LEU A 90 4.57 -13.49 -4.69
C LEU A 90 5.00 -13.82 -6.12
N ASP A 91 4.11 -13.95 -7.08
CA ASP A 91 4.41 -14.05 -8.51
C ASP A 91 4.74 -12.69 -9.14
N ALA A 92 4.26 -11.62 -8.52
CA ALA A 92 4.65 -10.23 -8.73
C ALA A 92 4.91 -9.55 -7.37
N THR A 93 5.53 -8.37 -7.40
CA THR A 93 5.50 -7.43 -6.28
C THR A 93 4.37 -6.44 -6.50
N GLN A 94 3.47 -6.30 -5.54
CA GLN A 94 2.38 -5.35 -5.54
C GLN A 94 2.43 -4.54 -4.26
N ALA A 95 2.57 -3.22 -4.38
CA ALA A 95 2.54 -2.29 -3.27
C ALA A 95 1.33 -1.36 -3.40
N GLU A 96 0.67 -1.11 -2.28
CA GLU A 96 -0.42 -0.15 -2.19
C GLU A 96 -0.34 0.66 -0.91
N THR A 97 -0.79 1.90 -1.02
CA THR A 97 -0.94 2.81 0.12
C THR A 97 -2.23 3.59 -0.05
N SER A 98 -2.87 3.90 1.07
CA SER A 98 -4.01 4.81 1.07
C SER A 98 -4.05 5.68 2.30
N MET A 99 -4.61 6.87 2.13
CA MET A 99 -4.82 7.85 3.18
C MET A 99 -6.20 8.47 3.03
N ALA A 100 -6.88 8.69 4.15
CA ALA A 100 -8.15 9.40 4.17
C ALA A 100 -8.02 10.75 4.89
N ASP A 101 -8.84 11.71 4.47
CA ASP A 101 -9.04 13.00 5.14
C ASP A 101 -7.71 13.73 5.41
N VAL A 102 -6.96 13.92 4.33
CA VAL A 102 -5.62 14.48 4.34
C VAL A 102 -5.68 16.00 4.47
N SER A 103 -4.96 16.53 5.45
CA SER A 103 -4.67 17.95 5.61
C SER A 103 -3.16 18.15 5.79
N LEU A 104 -2.50 18.61 4.74
CA LEU A 104 -1.08 18.93 4.70
C LEU A 104 -0.89 20.45 4.69
N THR A 105 -0.02 20.95 5.56
CA THR A 105 0.56 22.28 5.46
C THR A 105 2.06 22.13 5.20
N VAL A 106 2.58 22.70 4.12
CA VAL A 106 4.00 22.61 3.74
C VAL A 106 4.52 23.95 3.26
N SER A 107 5.42 24.54 4.05
CA SER A 107 6.05 25.85 3.80
C SER A 107 5.05 26.94 3.40
N GLY A 108 3.91 26.98 4.10
CA GLY A 108 2.81 27.94 3.87
C GLY A 108 1.78 27.54 2.83
N ASN A 109 1.95 26.40 2.14
CA ASN A 109 0.93 25.85 1.24
C ASN A 109 -0.05 24.97 2.02
N GLN A 110 -1.35 25.19 1.82
CA GLN A 110 -2.41 24.34 2.34
C GLN A 110 -2.85 23.36 1.26
N ILE A 111 -2.78 22.06 1.53
CA ILE A 111 -3.18 21.01 0.61
C ILE A 111 -4.11 20.05 1.34
N THR A 112 -5.32 19.85 0.80
CA THR A 112 -6.30 18.91 1.35
C THR A 112 -6.78 17.95 0.29
N ALA A 113 -7.09 16.72 0.69
CA ALA A 113 -7.74 15.73 -0.15
C ALA A 113 -8.55 14.77 0.72
N ASP A 114 -9.71 14.33 0.23
CA ASP A 114 -10.57 13.41 0.98
C ASP A 114 -10.00 11.99 1.00
N PHE A 115 -9.26 11.63 -0.06
CA PHE A 115 -8.65 10.32 -0.22
C PHE A 115 -7.45 10.41 -1.14
N LEU A 116 -6.35 9.75 -0.76
CA LEU A 116 -5.19 9.47 -1.59
C LEU A 116 -4.98 7.97 -1.65
N MET A 117 -4.61 7.45 -2.81
CA MET A 117 -4.13 6.08 -2.97
C MET A 117 -3.05 6.05 -4.04
N ALA A 118 -2.01 5.26 -3.80
CA ALA A 118 -1.02 4.90 -4.82
C ALA A 118 -0.88 3.38 -4.90
N ARG A 119 -0.72 2.89 -6.12
CA ARG A 119 -0.50 1.47 -6.43
C ARG A 119 0.67 1.35 -7.39
N SER A 120 1.57 0.43 -7.10
CA SER A 120 2.63 0.01 -7.99
C SER A 120 2.71 -1.50 -8.05
N ALA A 121 2.96 -2.04 -9.24
CA ALA A 121 3.21 -3.45 -9.42
C ALA A 121 4.39 -3.67 -10.36
N ALA A 122 5.19 -4.69 -10.05
CA ALA A 122 6.33 -5.14 -10.85
C ALA A 122 6.28 -6.67 -10.98
N SER A 123 6.34 -7.19 -12.21
CA SER A 123 6.18 -8.64 -12.49
C SER A 123 7.29 -9.19 -13.38
N CYS A 124 7.40 -10.52 -13.45
CA CYS A 124 8.33 -11.20 -14.36
C CYS A 124 7.90 -11.12 -15.84
N GLY A 125 8.87 -11.26 -16.76
CA GLY A 125 8.71 -10.74 -18.13
C GLY A 125 8.75 -9.22 -18.09
N PRO A 126 9.85 -8.66 -17.53
CA PRO A 126 9.84 -7.53 -16.62
C PRO A 126 8.93 -6.42 -17.10
N ALA A 127 7.88 -6.18 -16.31
CA ALA A 127 6.84 -5.22 -16.61
C ALA A 127 6.44 -4.48 -15.34
N VAL A 128 5.93 -3.27 -15.52
CA VAL A 128 5.42 -2.45 -14.41
C VAL A 128 4.06 -1.86 -14.77
N THR A 129 3.22 -1.68 -13.76
CA THR A 129 1.95 -0.93 -13.87
C THR A 129 1.73 -0.10 -12.62
N GLY A 130 1.24 1.13 -12.81
CA GLY A 130 1.12 2.12 -11.75
C GLY A 130 -0.11 2.97 -11.90
N SER A 131 -0.72 3.32 -10.77
CA SER A 131 -1.85 4.25 -10.74
C SER A 131 -1.94 4.95 -9.40
N SER A 132 -2.64 6.09 -9.39
CA SER A 132 -3.05 6.75 -8.15
C SER A 132 -4.46 7.31 -8.28
N GLN A 133 -5.10 7.48 -7.13
CA GLN A 133 -6.41 8.11 -6.99
C GLN A 133 -6.31 9.23 -5.96
N LEU A 134 -6.76 10.43 -6.31
CA LEU A 134 -6.82 11.57 -5.42
C LEU A 134 -8.21 12.18 -5.52
N THR A 135 -8.97 12.14 -4.42
CA THR A 135 -10.36 12.62 -4.38
C THR A 135 -10.41 14.00 -3.75
N ASN A 136 -11.12 14.93 -4.39
CA ASN A 136 -11.34 16.30 -3.91
C ASN A 136 -10.04 17.03 -3.52
N LEU A 137 -9.00 16.89 -4.35
CA LEU A 137 -7.72 17.59 -4.14
C LEU A 137 -7.92 19.11 -4.25
N VAL A 138 -7.53 19.83 -3.20
CA VAL A 138 -7.52 21.30 -3.13
C VAL A 138 -6.13 21.76 -2.72
N ILE A 139 -5.57 22.71 -3.46
CA ILE A 139 -4.28 23.34 -3.16
C ILE A 139 -4.51 24.85 -3.04
N ASN A 140 -4.17 25.42 -1.89
CA ASN A 140 -4.32 26.86 -1.59
C ASN A 140 -5.72 27.40 -1.89
N GLY A 141 -6.75 26.62 -1.58
CA GLY A 141 -8.16 26.97 -1.82
C GLY A 141 -8.65 26.74 -3.26
N GLN A 142 -7.78 26.31 -4.18
CA GLN A 142 -8.14 25.99 -5.55
C GLN A 142 -8.32 24.48 -5.72
N THR A 143 -9.49 24.07 -6.22
CA THR A 143 -9.72 22.68 -6.62
C THR A 143 -8.83 22.33 -7.82
N ILE A 144 -8.14 21.19 -7.73
CA ILE A 144 -7.27 20.66 -8.78
C ILE A 144 -7.99 19.50 -9.47
N THR A 145 -8.09 19.56 -10.79
CA THR A 145 -8.58 18.42 -11.58
C THR A 145 -7.48 17.38 -11.71
N VAL A 146 -7.71 16.18 -11.18
CA VAL A 146 -6.78 15.05 -11.26
C VAL A 146 -7.05 14.32 -12.57
N THR A 147 -6.05 14.31 -13.46
CA THR A 147 -6.21 13.77 -14.82
C THR A 147 -6.01 12.25 -14.92
N GLY A 148 -5.37 11.66 -13.90
CA GLY A 148 -4.92 10.27 -13.93
C GLY A 148 -3.68 10.01 -14.79
N ALA A 149 -3.20 11.00 -15.55
CA ALA A 149 -1.94 10.89 -16.28
C ALA A 149 -0.76 10.83 -15.30
N PRO A 150 0.30 10.05 -15.58
CA PRO A 150 1.51 10.07 -14.78
C PRO A 150 2.16 11.45 -14.76
N ASN A 151 2.72 11.81 -13.60
CA ASN A 151 3.57 12.99 -13.39
C ASN A 151 2.85 14.33 -13.70
N GLN A 152 1.58 14.46 -13.33
CA GLN A 152 0.84 15.72 -13.47
C GLN A 152 1.42 16.76 -12.48
N THR A 153 1.84 17.93 -12.98
CA THR A 153 2.43 18.97 -12.13
C THR A 153 1.46 20.10 -11.82
N VAL A 154 1.56 20.63 -10.60
CA VAL A 154 0.88 21.85 -10.14
C VAL A 154 1.91 22.77 -9.50
N ALA A 155 2.02 24.00 -10.01
CA ALA A 155 2.93 24.98 -9.47
C ALA A 155 2.45 25.49 -8.10
N LEU A 156 3.39 25.63 -7.16
CA LEU A 156 3.17 26.29 -5.87
C LEU A 156 3.93 27.62 -5.85
N PRO A 157 3.56 28.60 -5.01
CA PRO A 157 4.28 29.86 -4.87
C PRO A 157 5.79 29.72 -4.61
N ASN A 158 6.19 28.65 -3.95
CA ASN A 158 7.56 28.35 -3.55
C ASN A 158 7.91 26.88 -3.81
N GLY A 159 7.37 26.24 -4.86
CA GLY A 159 7.59 24.82 -5.07
C GLY A 159 6.75 24.19 -6.17
N THR A 160 6.62 22.87 -6.11
CA THR A 160 5.81 22.08 -7.03
C THR A 160 5.15 20.94 -6.28
N ALA A 161 3.90 20.66 -6.63
CA ALA A 161 3.22 19.42 -6.32
C ALA A 161 3.16 18.55 -7.58
N ILE A 162 3.53 17.29 -7.47
CA ILE A 162 3.46 16.27 -8.52
C ILE A 162 2.43 15.24 -8.09
N ILE A 163 1.41 15.07 -8.92
CA ILE A 163 0.31 14.13 -8.74
C ILE A 163 0.57 12.91 -9.62
N ASN A 164 0.31 11.72 -9.08
CA ASN A 164 0.57 10.46 -9.77
C ASN A 164 2.02 10.38 -10.27
N GLU A 165 2.98 10.74 -9.42
CA GLU A 165 4.38 10.65 -9.80
C GLU A 165 4.73 9.18 -10.00
N GLN A 166 5.23 8.83 -11.19
CA GLN A 166 5.62 7.47 -11.53
C GLN A 166 7.05 7.45 -12.02
N ILE A 167 7.89 6.67 -11.34
CA ILE A 167 9.31 6.50 -11.64
C ILE A 167 9.57 5.02 -11.87
N SER A 168 9.76 4.64 -13.14
CA SER A 168 9.96 3.24 -13.55
C SER A 168 11.41 2.95 -13.91
N SER A 169 11.88 1.74 -13.59
CA SER A 169 13.16 1.21 -14.02
C SER A 169 13.01 -0.26 -14.42
N ILE A 170 13.39 -0.60 -15.66
CA ILE A 170 13.41 -1.98 -16.16
C ILE A 170 14.82 -2.26 -16.69
N VAL A 171 15.53 -3.18 -16.06
CA VAL A 171 16.93 -3.52 -16.38
C VAL A 171 17.15 -5.03 -16.29
N GLY A 172 17.52 -5.67 -17.41
CA GLY A 172 17.79 -7.11 -17.43
C GLY A 172 16.55 -7.92 -17.04
N THR A 173 16.62 -8.63 -15.91
CA THR A 173 15.52 -9.42 -15.33
C THR A 173 14.74 -8.67 -14.25
N SER A 174 15.09 -7.41 -13.98
CA SER A 174 14.52 -6.61 -12.91
C SER A 174 13.52 -5.57 -13.42
N ALA A 175 12.46 -5.36 -12.65
CA ALA A 175 11.46 -4.32 -12.82
C ALA A 175 11.22 -3.62 -11.48
N GLU A 176 11.12 -2.29 -11.52
CA GLU A 176 10.88 -1.45 -10.35
C GLU A 176 9.98 -0.28 -10.75
N LEU A 177 9.02 0.03 -9.91
CA LEU A 177 8.14 1.18 -10.08
C LEU A 177 7.81 1.79 -8.73
N ILE A 178 8.13 3.07 -8.62
CA ILE A 178 7.70 3.93 -7.53
C ILE A 178 6.51 4.75 -8.02
N VAL A 179 5.41 4.73 -7.25
CA VAL A 179 4.27 5.60 -7.44
C VAL A 179 4.02 6.40 -6.17
N ASN A 180 4.06 7.72 -6.27
CA ASN A 180 3.63 8.63 -5.21
C ASN A 180 2.29 9.25 -5.63
N ALA A 181 1.26 9.14 -4.79
CA ALA A 181 -0.02 9.79 -5.10
C ALA A 181 0.17 11.32 -5.15
N LEU A 182 0.89 11.87 -4.16
CA LEU A 182 1.26 13.27 -4.10
C LEU A 182 2.71 13.42 -3.60
N HIS A 183 3.55 14.07 -4.40
CA HIS A 183 4.90 14.51 -4.03
C HIS A 183 4.95 16.03 -4.04
N VAL A 184 5.29 16.65 -2.90
CA VAL A 184 5.42 18.10 -2.76
C VAL A 184 6.85 18.46 -2.38
N THR A 185 7.49 19.23 -3.26
CA THR A 185 8.79 19.84 -2.96
C THR A 185 8.64 21.36 -2.90
N THR A 186 9.24 21.97 -1.87
CA THR A 186 9.28 23.43 -1.71
C THR A 186 10.71 23.93 -1.57
N THR A 187 10.95 25.16 -2.01
CA THR A 187 12.25 25.82 -2.01
C THR A 187 12.14 27.25 -1.50
N ASP A 188 13.22 27.76 -0.95
CA ASP A 188 13.35 29.16 -0.60
C ASP A 188 13.44 30.00 -1.88
N SER A 189 12.56 30.98 -2.03
CA SER A 189 12.48 31.80 -3.25
C SER A 189 13.72 32.67 -3.51
N ILE A 190 14.58 32.88 -2.51
CA ILE A 190 15.77 33.73 -2.57
C ILE A 190 17.03 32.86 -2.71
N THR A 191 17.19 31.86 -1.85
CA THR A 191 18.41 31.02 -1.79
C THR A 191 18.32 29.80 -2.69
N HIS A 192 17.13 29.45 -3.18
CA HIS A 192 16.82 28.24 -3.94
C HIS A 192 17.13 26.93 -3.18
N GLN A 193 17.35 27.00 -1.87
CA GLN A 193 17.52 25.82 -1.04
C GLN A 193 16.19 25.09 -0.84
N GLN A 194 16.21 23.76 -0.81
CA GLN A 194 15.01 22.96 -0.53
C GLN A 194 14.59 23.14 0.92
N LEU A 195 13.31 23.47 1.14
CA LEU A 195 12.71 23.66 2.45
C LEU A 195 12.09 22.38 2.96
N ALA A 196 11.34 21.69 2.11
CA ALA A 196 10.69 20.43 2.42
C ALA A 196 10.54 19.55 1.17
N ASP A 197 10.55 18.25 1.42
CA ASP A 197 10.22 17.17 0.50
C ASP A 197 9.20 16.26 1.20
N VAL A 198 8.00 16.12 0.61
CA VAL A 198 6.89 15.39 1.20
C VAL A 198 6.33 14.41 0.19
N LEU A 199 6.34 13.12 0.53
CA LEU A 199 5.71 12.04 -0.24
C LEU A 199 4.51 11.53 0.55
N LEU A 200 3.31 11.61 -0.05
CA LEU A 200 2.09 11.04 0.52
C LEU A 200 1.61 9.89 -0.35
N SER A 201 1.27 8.77 0.31
CA SER A 201 0.91 7.50 -0.30
C SER A 201 1.95 7.07 -1.33
N SER A 202 3.08 6.54 -0.85
CA SER A 202 4.21 6.08 -1.67
C SER A 202 4.22 4.56 -1.75
N ALA A 203 4.09 4.03 -2.96
CA ALA A 203 4.11 2.60 -3.25
C ALA A 203 5.30 2.28 -4.18
N ASP A 204 6.25 1.52 -3.70
CA ASP A 204 7.46 1.08 -4.40
C ASP A 204 7.43 -0.45 -4.54
N ALA A 205 7.28 -0.92 -5.78
CA ALA A 205 7.24 -2.34 -6.10
C ALA A 205 8.47 -2.72 -6.92
N LYS A 206 9.23 -3.71 -6.45
CA LYS A 206 10.43 -4.20 -7.11
C LYS A 206 10.46 -5.72 -7.17
N ILE A 207 10.87 -6.25 -8.32
CA ILE A 207 11.13 -7.68 -8.51
C ILE A 207 12.37 -7.88 -9.40
N ASP A 208 13.16 -8.92 -9.12
CA ASP A 208 14.20 -9.41 -10.02
C ASP A 208 14.04 -10.93 -10.23
N CYS A 209 13.78 -11.29 -11.49
CA CYS A 209 13.32 -12.61 -11.92
C CYS A 209 14.45 -13.52 -12.41
N SER A 210 15.59 -13.53 -11.73
CA SER A 210 16.77 -14.34 -12.10
C SER A 210 16.58 -15.87 -11.99
N GLY A 211 15.38 -16.34 -11.66
CA GLY A 211 14.94 -17.75 -11.62
C GLY A 211 14.00 -17.99 -10.44
N GLY A 212 13.43 -19.20 -10.28
CA GLY A 212 12.81 -19.65 -9.01
C GLY A 212 11.29 -19.77 -9.00
N SER A 213 10.76 -20.42 -7.96
CA SER A 213 9.32 -20.54 -7.74
C SER A 213 8.85 -19.43 -6.80
N PRO A 214 7.76 -18.71 -7.12
CA PRO A 214 7.22 -17.68 -6.24
C PRO A 214 6.71 -18.29 -4.93
N PRO A 215 6.70 -17.51 -3.84
CA PRO A 215 6.02 -17.90 -2.62
C PRO A 215 4.53 -18.19 -2.88
N ASN A 216 3.95 -19.14 -2.13
CA ASN A 216 2.58 -19.63 -2.32
C ASN A 216 1.61 -19.18 -1.21
N GLN A 217 1.99 -18.16 -0.43
CA GLN A 217 1.09 -17.53 0.52
C GLN A 217 -0.07 -16.85 -0.21
N GLN A 218 -1.07 -16.53 0.58
CA GLN A 218 -2.34 -15.99 0.18
C GLN A 218 -2.58 -14.72 0.98
N PHE A 219 -2.94 -13.65 0.29
CA PHE A 219 -3.20 -12.36 0.92
C PHE A 219 -4.45 -11.73 0.34
N VAL A 220 -5.12 -10.97 1.18
CA VAL A 220 -6.12 -9.99 0.80
C VAL A 220 -5.62 -8.66 1.34
N THR A 221 -5.38 -7.71 0.44
CA THR A 221 -4.98 -6.36 0.82
C THR A 221 -6.05 -5.38 0.33
N GLY A 222 -6.16 -4.24 0.99
CA GLY A 222 -7.01 -3.20 0.47
C GLY A 222 -7.05 -1.96 1.33
N GLY A 223 -7.42 -0.86 0.70
CA GLY A 223 -7.65 0.41 1.37
C GLY A 223 -8.63 1.24 0.56
N GLY A 224 -9.43 2.04 1.23
CA GLY A 224 -10.52 2.73 0.54
C GLY A 224 -11.55 3.29 1.46
N TRP A 225 -12.70 3.58 0.86
CA TRP A 225 -13.87 4.02 1.59
C TRP A 225 -15.16 3.59 0.91
N ILE A 226 -16.20 3.45 1.73
CA ILE A 226 -17.57 3.16 1.34
C ILE A 226 -18.49 4.24 1.87
N ILE A 227 -19.71 4.30 1.32
CA ILE A 227 -20.84 4.89 2.05
C ILE A 227 -21.39 3.79 2.96
N ALA A 228 -21.18 3.89 4.26
CA ALA A 228 -21.73 2.95 5.22
C ALA A 228 -23.25 3.14 5.30
N GLU A 229 -24.01 2.13 4.90
CA GLU A 229 -25.47 2.21 4.82
C GLU A 229 -26.13 2.43 6.19
N THR A 230 -25.54 1.87 7.25
CA THR A 230 -26.05 2.00 8.61
C THR A 230 -26.03 3.45 9.10
N SER A 231 -25.00 4.22 8.70
CA SER A 231 -24.82 5.61 9.11
C SER A 231 -25.23 6.63 8.04
N GLY A 232 -25.26 6.22 6.77
CA GLY A 232 -25.29 7.10 5.61
C GLY A 232 -24.00 7.90 5.40
N GLY A 233 -22.96 7.63 6.19
CA GLY A 233 -21.71 8.39 6.25
C GLY A 233 -20.56 7.73 5.49
N LYS A 234 -19.43 8.44 5.43
CA LYS A 234 -18.17 7.92 4.90
C LYS A 234 -17.58 6.91 5.90
N GLY A 235 -17.33 5.69 5.44
CA GLY A 235 -16.59 4.67 6.18
C GLY A 235 -15.24 4.40 5.50
N THR A 236 -14.12 4.75 6.14
CA THR A 236 -12.77 4.56 5.60
C THR A 236 -12.12 3.32 6.19
N PHE A 237 -11.34 2.58 5.40
CA PHE A 237 -10.68 1.37 5.86
C PHE A 237 -9.29 1.19 5.26
N GLY A 238 -8.51 0.36 5.94
CA GLY A 238 -7.29 -0.24 5.45
C GLY A 238 -7.12 -1.62 6.08
N LEU A 239 -6.82 -2.63 5.28
CA LEU A 239 -6.76 -4.00 5.72
C LEU A 239 -5.65 -4.79 5.04
N VAL A 240 -5.10 -5.73 5.79
CA VAL A 240 -4.40 -6.89 5.24
C VAL A 240 -4.88 -8.11 6.00
N ALA A 241 -5.09 -9.21 5.29
CA ALA A 241 -5.29 -10.53 5.88
C ALA A 241 -4.56 -11.56 5.05
N GLY A 242 -3.74 -12.40 5.66
CA GLY A 242 -3.01 -13.42 4.93
C GLY A 242 -2.34 -14.44 5.82
N ASN A 243 -1.54 -15.32 5.23
CA ASN A 243 -0.73 -16.30 5.95
C ASN A 243 0.77 -16.05 5.80
N ARG A 244 1.51 -16.30 6.87
CA ARG A 244 2.97 -16.41 6.88
C ARG A 244 3.42 -17.72 6.23
N PRO A 245 4.73 -17.88 5.93
CA PRO A 245 5.28 -19.15 5.45
C PRO A 245 5.00 -20.37 6.36
N ASP A 246 4.76 -20.16 7.65
CA ASP A 246 4.40 -21.21 8.62
C ASP A 246 2.88 -21.45 8.74
N ASN A 247 2.09 -20.86 7.83
CA ASN A 247 0.62 -20.84 7.84
C ASN A 247 -0.03 -20.10 9.02
N SER A 248 0.73 -19.41 9.87
CA SER A 248 0.13 -18.52 10.87
C SER A 248 -0.50 -17.30 10.20
N SER A 249 -1.63 -16.83 10.73
CA SER A 249 -2.30 -15.63 10.21
C SER A 249 -1.51 -14.36 10.49
N MET A 250 -1.52 -13.43 9.54
CA MET A 250 -1.02 -12.07 9.68
C MET A 250 -2.03 -11.06 9.15
N GLY A 251 -1.75 -9.77 9.34
CA GLY A 251 -2.59 -8.70 8.88
C GLY A 251 -2.90 -7.64 9.93
N HIS A 252 -3.66 -6.65 9.48
CA HIS A 252 -4.27 -5.64 10.33
C HIS A 252 -5.61 -5.20 9.75
N LEU A 253 -6.39 -4.53 10.59
CA LEU A 253 -7.59 -3.81 10.17
C LEU A 253 -7.61 -2.45 10.86
N VAL A 254 -7.85 -1.41 10.08
CA VAL A 254 -8.33 -0.12 10.56
C VAL A 254 -9.62 0.21 9.82
N TYR A 255 -10.65 0.57 10.56
CA TYR A 255 -11.93 1.03 10.02
C TYR A 255 -12.43 2.22 10.83
N ILE A 256 -12.91 3.25 10.16
CA ILE A 256 -13.54 4.42 10.78
C ILE A 256 -14.85 4.71 10.07
N ASP A 257 -15.96 4.77 10.81
CA ASP A 257 -17.17 5.45 10.34
C ASP A 257 -17.19 6.86 10.92
N HIS A 258 -17.08 7.84 10.04
CA HIS A 258 -16.95 9.25 10.41
C HIS A 258 -18.26 9.88 10.87
N ALA A 259 -19.41 9.31 10.47
CA ALA A 259 -20.72 9.86 10.85
C ALA A 259 -21.19 9.33 12.21
N PHE A 260 -20.84 8.09 12.55
CA PHE A 260 -21.22 7.45 13.81
C PHE A 260 -20.10 7.44 14.85
N ASP A 261 -18.95 8.04 14.54
CA ASP A 261 -17.76 8.06 15.40
C ASP A 261 -17.36 6.63 15.83
N VAL A 262 -17.34 5.72 14.85
CA VAL A 262 -16.93 4.33 15.03
C VAL A 262 -15.48 4.21 14.64
N THR A 263 -14.71 3.50 15.45
CA THR A 263 -13.34 3.10 15.15
C THR A 263 -13.18 1.62 15.47
N VAL A 264 -12.56 0.87 14.57
CA VAL A 264 -12.09 -0.50 14.82
C VAL A 264 -10.63 -0.60 14.44
N GLN A 265 -9.80 -1.10 15.35
CA GLN A 265 -8.38 -1.36 15.11
C GLN A 265 -8.01 -2.77 15.55
N SER A 266 -7.22 -3.45 14.72
CA SER A 266 -6.70 -4.77 15.02
C SER A 266 -5.37 -5.04 14.32
N THR A 267 -4.51 -5.77 15.01
CA THR A 267 -3.35 -6.49 14.45
C THR A 267 -3.46 -8.00 14.71
N SER A 268 -4.63 -8.46 15.16
CA SER A 268 -4.93 -9.86 15.47
C SER A 268 -5.97 -10.37 14.49
N ILE A 269 -5.48 -10.77 13.32
CA ILE A 269 -6.26 -11.32 12.22
C ILE A 269 -6.26 -12.85 12.27
N THR A 270 -7.43 -13.42 12.06
CA THR A 270 -7.65 -14.85 11.80
C THR A 270 -8.02 -15.01 10.34
N PHE A 271 -7.05 -15.46 9.55
CA PHE A 271 -7.19 -15.69 8.12
C PHE A 271 -7.38 -17.18 7.84
N ASN A 272 -8.42 -17.49 7.06
CA ASN A 272 -8.86 -18.86 6.77
C ASN A 272 -8.66 -19.25 5.28
N GLY A 273 -7.89 -18.48 4.51
CA GLY A 273 -7.71 -18.72 3.08
C GLY A 273 -8.89 -18.27 2.22
N THR A 274 -9.70 -17.32 2.68
CA THR A 274 -10.84 -16.76 1.95
C THR A 274 -10.88 -15.23 2.07
N CYS A 275 -11.64 -14.55 1.22
CA CYS A 275 -11.90 -13.09 1.36
C CYS A 275 -12.94 -12.73 2.43
N THR A 276 -13.27 -13.68 3.32
CA THR A 276 -13.96 -13.39 4.58
C THR A 276 -13.09 -13.82 5.74
N PHE A 277 -12.55 -12.85 6.46
CA PHE A 277 -11.66 -13.07 7.59
C PHE A 277 -12.23 -12.42 8.85
N SER A 278 -11.74 -12.86 10.00
CA SER A 278 -12.19 -12.35 11.30
C SER A 278 -11.01 -11.91 12.14
N GLY A 279 -11.28 -11.28 13.28
CA GLY A 279 -10.24 -10.96 14.23
C GLY A 279 -10.77 -10.43 15.54
N THR A 280 -9.83 -10.13 16.42
CA THR A 280 -10.10 -9.43 17.68
C THR A 280 -9.37 -8.09 17.68
N GLY A 281 -9.95 -7.09 18.34
CA GLY A 281 -9.37 -5.77 18.34
C GLY A 281 -10.00 -4.85 19.38
N THR A 282 -9.75 -3.57 19.20
CA THR A 282 -10.37 -2.51 19.99
C THR A 282 -11.40 -1.80 19.12
N GLY A 283 -12.62 -1.70 19.63
CA GLY A 283 -13.70 -0.93 19.02
C GLY A 283 -14.04 0.26 19.90
N THR A 284 -14.29 1.40 19.27
CA THR A 284 -14.75 2.62 19.93
C THR A 284 -16.00 3.14 19.21
N ILE A 285 -17.05 3.50 19.94
CA ILE A 285 -18.25 4.17 19.41
C ILE A 285 -18.66 5.28 20.38
N GLY A 286 -18.75 6.52 19.89
CA GLY A 286 -19.19 7.66 20.70
C GLY A 286 -18.39 7.83 22.00
N GLY A 287 -17.07 7.61 21.93
CA GLY A 287 -16.14 7.69 23.07
C GLY A 287 -16.13 6.47 24.01
N VAL A 288 -16.99 5.47 23.83
CA VAL A 288 -16.92 4.21 24.58
C VAL A 288 -15.99 3.25 23.85
N SER A 289 -14.91 2.81 24.52
CA SER A 289 -13.91 1.91 23.94
C SER A 289 -13.83 0.58 24.69
N GLY A 290 -13.60 -0.52 23.96
CA GLY A 290 -13.38 -1.83 24.56
C GLY A 290 -13.06 -2.93 23.54
N PRO A 291 -12.84 -4.16 24.02
CA PRO A 291 -12.50 -5.29 23.16
C PRO A 291 -13.69 -5.69 22.27
N VAL A 292 -13.41 -5.97 21.01
CA VAL A 292 -14.38 -6.41 20.01
C VAL A 292 -13.89 -7.64 19.25
N ASN A 293 -14.84 -8.40 18.72
CA ASN A 293 -14.64 -9.32 17.61
C ASN A 293 -15.20 -8.68 16.35
N PHE A 294 -14.57 -8.93 15.21
CA PHE A 294 -15.09 -8.49 13.93
C PHE A 294 -14.98 -9.57 12.86
N THR A 295 -15.81 -9.43 11.83
CA THR A 295 -15.70 -10.14 10.55
C THR A 295 -15.68 -9.11 9.45
N VAL A 296 -14.77 -9.26 8.51
CA VAL A 296 -14.68 -8.46 7.28
C VAL A 296 -14.86 -9.38 6.10
N SER A 297 -15.72 -8.96 5.18
CA SER A 297 -15.94 -9.61 3.88
C SER A 297 -15.62 -8.62 2.77
N VAL A 298 -14.81 -9.06 1.82
CA VAL A 298 -14.45 -8.27 0.63
C VAL A 298 -14.60 -9.10 -0.64
N THR A 299 -14.69 -8.40 -1.77
CA THR A 299 -14.64 -9.03 -3.11
C THR A 299 -13.78 -8.14 -4.00
N ASP A 300 -12.87 -8.78 -4.73
CA ASP A 300 -12.01 -8.17 -5.73
C ASP A 300 -12.61 -8.45 -7.11
N ASN A 301 -13.26 -7.45 -7.70
CA ASN A 301 -13.93 -7.55 -9.00
C ASN A 301 -13.10 -6.92 -10.13
N GLY A 302 -11.78 -6.86 -9.93
CA GLY A 302 -10.82 -6.41 -10.92
C GLY A 302 -10.58 -4.90 -10.91
N GLU A 303 -9.58 -4.49 -11.69
CA GLU A 303 -9.05 -3.13 -11.65
C GLU A 303 -9.65 -2.22 -12.74
N PRO A 304 -9.91 -0.94 -12.43
CA PRO A 304 -9.75 -0.30 -11.12
C PRO A 304 -10.85 -0.75 -10.14
N GLY A 305 -10.52 -0.80 -8.84
CA GLY A 305 -11.35 -1.35 -7.75
C GLY A 305 -12.72 -0.71 -7.47
N THR A 306 -13.26 0.04 -8.44
CA THR A 306 -14.62 0.60 -8.45
C THR A 306 -15.74 -0.46 -8.39
N ALA A 307 -15.44 -1.72 -8.74
CA ALA A 307 -16.38 -2.82 -8.64
C ALA A 307 -16.18 -3.67 -7.36
N ASP A 308 -15.14 -3.37 -6.59
CA ASP A 308 -14.81 -4.10 -5.37
C ASP A 308 -15.84 -3.80 -4.28
N THR A 309 -15.95 -4.72 -3.33
CA THR A 309 -16.86 -4.56 -2.20
C THR A 309 -16.18 -4.74 -0.86
N PHE A 310 -16.76 -4.09 0.15
CA PHE A 310 -16.34 -4.18 1.54
C PHE A 310 -17.56 -4.23 2.46
N GLU A 311 -17.46 -5.06 3.49
CA GLU A 311 -18.41 -5.14 4.61
C GLU A 311 -17.66 -5.47 5.91
N ILE A 312 -18.08 -4.84 7.01
CA ILE A 312 -17.59 -5.15 8.35
C ILE A 312 -18.76 -5.35 9.33
N HIS A 313 -18.65 -6.41 10.12
CA HIS A 313 -19.52 -6.70 11.27
C HIS A 313 -18.70 -6.70 12.56
N VAL A 314 -19.18 -6.01 13.59
CA VAL A 314 -18.49 -5.80 14.86
C VAL A 314 -19.40 -6.20 16.02
N THR A 315 -18.85 -6.97 16.95
CA THR A 315 -19.54 -7.42 18.18
C THR A 315 -18.63 -7.31 19.40
N GLY A 316 -19.20 -7.25 20.61
CA GLY A 316 -18.44 -7.19 21.86
C GLY A 316 -18.78 -5.94 22.66
N ALA A 317 -17.75 -5.20 23.09
CA ALA A 317 -17.92 -3.98 23.87
C ALA A 317 -18.74 -2.89 23.15
N VAL A 318 -18.66 -2.88 21.81
CA VAL A 318 -19.51 -2.10 20.92
C VAL A 318 -20.07 -3.01 19.83
N GLN A 319 -21.22 -2.61 19.25
CA GLN A 319 -21.85 -3.33 18.14
C GLN A 319 -22.06 -2.39 16.97
N TYR A 320 -21.66 -2.84 15.79
CA TYR A 320 -21.72 -2.04 14.58
C TYR A 320 -21.64 -2.91 13.34
N ASN A 321 -22.42 -2.57 12.31
CA ASN A 321 -22.29 -3.14 10.97
C ASN A 321 -22.18 -1.98 9.99
N SER A 322 -21.29 -2.06 8.99
CA SER A 322 -21.27 -1.04 7.92
C SER A 322 -22.54 -1.03 7.09
N SER A 323 -23.16 -2.20 6.92
CA SER A 323 -24.26 -2.46 5.99
C SER A 323 -24.96 -3.79 6.34
N PHE A 324 -25.99 -4.14 5.55
CA PHE A 324 -26.69 -5.44 5.63
C PHE A 324 -26.29 -6.40 4.49
N GLY A 325 -25.13 -6.15 3.89
CA GLY A 325 -24.51 -6.90 2.79
C GLY A 325 -23.29 -6.15 2.23
N PRO A 326 -22.54 -6.74 1.28
CA PRO A 326 -21.38 -6.09 0.67
C PRO A 326 -21.72 -4.78 -0.04
N VAL A 327 -20.95 -3.72 0.23
CA VAL A 327 -21.14 -2.40 -0.38
C VAL A 327 -19.99 -2.09 -1.33
N LEU A 328 -20.31 -1.47 -2.47
CA LEU A 328 -19.31 -1.02 -3.44
C LEU A 328 -18.36 0.03 -2.84
N LEU A 329 -17.08 -0.07 -3.20
CA LEU A 329 -16.14 0.99 -2.90
C LEU A 329 -16.53 2.28 -3.60
N SER A 330 -16.58 3.37 -2.84
CA SER A 330 -16.73 4.72 -3.40
C SER A 330 -15.37 5.34 -3.77
N GLY A 331 -14.28 4.74 -3.28
CA GLY A 331 -12.91 4.94 -3.72
C GLY A 331 -11.98 3.94 -3.03
N GLY A 332 -10.79 3.74 -3.59
CA GLY A 332 -9.86 2.70 -3.15
C GLY A 332 -9.89 1.44 -3.98
N ASN A 333 -9.41 0.34 -3.40
CA ASN A 333 -9.18 -0.93 -4.08
C ASN A 333 -9.03 -2.09 -3.09
N ILE A 334 -9.43 -3.30 -3.50
CA ILE A 334 -9.13 -4.60 -2.88
C ILE A 334 -8.25 -5.41 -3.83
N GLN A 335 -7.31 -6.17 -3.31
CA GLN A 335 -6.53 -7.14 -4.08
C GLN A 335 -6.54 -8.50 -3.40
N ALA A 336 -6.94 -9.52 -4.16
CA ALA A 336 -6.79 -10.91 -3.78
C ALA A 336 -5.53 -11.52 -4.43
N HIS A 337 -4.58 -11.93 -3.60
CA HIS A 337 -3.32 -12.52 -4.01
C HIS A 337 -3.38 -14.03 -3.80
N ASN A 338 -3.25 -14.81 -4.88
CA ASN A 338 -3.34 -16.28 -4.86
C ASN A 338 -4.64 -16.85 -4.25
N LEU A 339 -5.76 -16.14 -4.40
CA LEU A 339 -7.07 -16.50 -3.84
C LEU A 339 -8.19 -16.25 -4.86
N PRO A 340 -9.21 -17.12 -4.94
CA PRO A 340 -10.42 -16.83 -5.71
C PRO A 340 -11.34 -15.92 -4.88
N CYS A 341 -11.38 -14.64 -5.21
CA CYS A 341 -12.23 -13.64 -4.53
C CYS A 341 -13.04 -12.78 -5.51
N GLN A 342 -13.62 -13.44 -6.51
CA GLN A 342 -14.50 -12.86 -7.53
C GLN A 342 -15.94 -13.32 -7.31
#